data_AF-E4MYW7-F1
#
_entry.id   AF-E4MYW7-F1
#
_cell.length_a   1.000
_cell.length_b   1.000
_cell.length_c   1.000
_cell.angle_alpha   90.00
_cell.angle_beta   90.00
_cell.angle_gamma   90.00
#
_symmetry.space_group_name_H-M   'P 1'
#
loop_
_entity.id
_entity.type
_entity.pdbx_description
1 polymer ?
#
loop_
_entity_poly.entity_id
_entity_poly.type
_entity_poly.pdbx_seq_one_letter_code
_entity_poly.pdbx_strand_id
1 'polypeptide(L)'
;MKRERATAVLVEMLDRLEQGAWPLNLVEEIHLFGSYARGALEVGDVDVVVEHATDARWTRESLDAFCDGRDSYVTMRQALRGRRRGVSFQFQERKALESEGIDLSLLWRRGEPVVTARQRLAALTPDPAAGRAPRDHVLPSYEAIADLLPRPVRIDLHRLCTEGAVTVAAFSLPDAWPTSARAAAHVQGRWALNSPLRRAAAAALARLESTGQALERVEVHGQHLVYGTADEAVDCFVDLGWRYWRSAERYLDDGQAWFEVLPATARQPLHALHVTPVALA
;
A
#
# COMPACT_ATOMS: atom_id res chain seq x y z
N MET A 1 8.88 -4.68 -15.43
CA MET A 1 9.18 -6.12 -15.51
C MET A 1 8.76 -6.65 -16.87
N LYS A 2 9.57 -7.49 -17.53
CA LYS A 2 9.19 -8.12 -18.81
C LYS A 2 8.08 -9.16 -18.63
N ARG A 3 7.19 -9.30 -19.62
CA ARG A 3 6.04 -10.22 -19.59
C ARG A 3 6.44 -11.67 -19.32
N GLU A 4 7.53 -12.16 -19.89
CA GLU A 4 7.99 -13.54 -19.70
C GLU A 4 8.29 -13.82 -18.22
N ARG A 5 8.89 -12.82 -17.53
CA ARG A 5 9.16 -12.90 -16.10
C ARG A 5 7.87 -12.85 -15.28
N ALA A 6 6.90 -12.03 -15.68
CA ALA A 6 5.58 -12.01 -15.06
C ALA A 6 4.87 -13.37 -15.18
N THR A 7 4.90 -13.97 -16.37
CA THR A 7 4.35 -15.31 -16.61
C THR A 7 5.03 -16.37 -15.74
N ALA A 8 6.36 -16.34 -15.62
CA ALA A 8 7.09 -17.26 -14.75
C ALA A 8 6.67 -17.13 -13.27
N VAL A 9 6.44 -15.90 -12.80
CA VAL A 9 5.97 -15.66 -11.43
C VAL A 9 4.56 -16.24 -11.20
N LEU A 10 3.66 -16.12 -12.19
CA LEU A 10 2.32 -16.71 -12.13
C LEU A 10 2.36 -18.24 -12.17
N VAL A 11 3.23 -18.83 -13.00
CA VAL A 11 3.43 -20.28 -13.06
C VAL A 11 3.86 -20.82 -11.69
N GLU A 12 4.84 -20.18 -11.05
CA GLU A 12 5.27 -20.59 -9.70
C GLU A 12 4.19 -20.42 -8.64
N MET A 13 3.33 -19.40 -8.77
CA MET A 13 2.18 -19.22 -7.88
C MET A 13 1.18 -20.37 -8.04
N LEU A 14 0.92 -20.81 -9.28
CA LEU A 14 0.08 -21.98 -9.56
C LEU A 14 0.67 -23.27 -8.97
N ASP A 15 1.99 -23.47 -9.06
CA ASP A 15 2.67 -24.63 -8.45
C ASP A 15 2.46 -24.68 -6.92
N ARG A 16 2.44 -23.52 -6.25
CA ARG A 16 2.21 -23.44 -4.80
C ARG A 16 0.75 -23.70 -4.44
N LEU A 17 -0.18 -23.22 -5.25
CA LEU A 17 -1.61 -23.50 -5.06
C LEU A 17 -1.91 -24.99 -5.22
N GLU A 18 -1.25 -25.65 -6.18
CA GLU A 18 -1.37 -27.10 -6.37
C GLU A 18 -0.86 -27.91 -5.16
N GLN A 19 0.19 -27.44 -4.48
CA GLN A 19 0.66 -28.06 -3.24
C GLN A 19 -0.38 -28.00 -2.11
N GLY A 20 -1.31 -27.05 -2.16
CA GLY A 20 -2.44 -26.97 -1.22
C GLY A 20 -2.02 -26.79 0.26
N ALA A 21 -0.82 -26.29 0.52
CA ALA A 21 -0.36 -26.05 1.89
C ALA A 21 -1.11 -24.86 2.50
N TRP A 22 -1.31 -24.87 3.82
CA TRP A 22 -1.86 -23.71 4.52
C TRP A 22 -0.92 -22.50 4.40
N PRO A 23 -1.42 -21.26 4.16
CA PRO A 23 -2.82 -20.84 4.05
C PRO A 23 -3.42 -20.93 2.62
N LEU A 24 -2.70 -21.47 1.64
CA LEU A 24 -3.15 -21.52 0.24
C LEU A 24 -4.35 -22.45 0.03
N ASN A 25 -4.54 -23.45 0.89
CA ASN A 25 -5.77 -24.24 0.91
C ASN A 25 -7.03 -23.43 1.21
N LEU A 26 -6.89 -22.20 1.73
CA LEU A 26 -7.98 -21.27 1.96
C LEU A 26 -8.30 -20.40 0.73
N VAL A 27 -7.47 -20.37 -0.31
CA VAL A 27 -7.76 -19.62 -1.54
C VAL A 27 -8.85 -20.30 -2.34
N GLU A 28 -9.89 -19.56 -2.72
CA GLU A 28 -11.03 -20.05 -3.50
C GLU A 28 -10.88 -19.71 -4.97
N GLU A 29 -10.50 -18.46 -5.28
CA GLU A 29 -10.34 -17.98 -6.65
C GLU A 29 -9.19 -17.00 -6.77
N ILE A 30 -8.57 -17.00 -7.94
CA ILE A 30 -7.56 -16.01 -8.34
C ILE A 30 -7.94 -15.44 -9.69
N HIS A 31 -7.99 -14.11 -9.75
CA HIS A 31 -8.24 -13.36 -10.97
C HIS A 31 -7.05 -12.46 -11.31
N LEU A 32 -6.80 -12.30 -12.60
CA LEU A 32 -5.81 -11.38 -13.14
C LEU A 32 -6.52 -10.12 -13.65
N PHE A 33 -5.86 -8.98 -13.47
CA PHE A 33 -6.31 -7.72 -14.06
C PHE A 33 -5.10 -6.84 -14.42
N GLY A 34 -5.40 -5.61 -14.85
CA GLY A 34 -4.37 -4.62 -15.17
C GLY A 34 -3.56 -4.96 -16.41
N SER A 35 -2.36 -4.38 -16.49
CA SER A 35 -1.54 -4.38 -17.71
C SER A 35 -1.16 -5.78 -18.20
N TYR A 36 -0.90 -6.73 -17.30
CA TYR A 36 -0.56 -8.10 -17.68
C TYR A 36 -1.74 -8.82 -18.35
N ALA A 37 -2.94 -8.72 -17.77
CA ALA A 37 -4.15 -9.35 -18.29
C ALA A 37 -4.51 -8.82 -19.69
N ARG A 38 -4.27 -7.52 -19.94
CA ARG A 38 -4.50 -6.91 -21.26
C ARG A 38 -3.45 -7.23 -22.32
N GLY A 39 -2.35 -7.92 -21.97
CA GLY A 39 -1.35 -8.36 -22.94
C GLY A 39 -0.05 -7.54 -22.99
N ALA A 40 0.16 -6.55 -22.10
CA ALA A 40 1.34 -5.70 -22.15
C ALA A 40 2.66 -6.48 -22.12
N LEU A 41 3.64 -6.05 -22.93
CA LEU A 41 4.99 -6.63 -23.01
C LEU A 41 5.87 -6.26 -21.82
N GLU A 42 5.62 -5.07 -21.25
CA GLU A 42 6.24 -4.60 -20.02
C GLU A 42 5.17 -4.24 -19.00
N VAL A 43 5.27 -4.84 -17.82
CA VAL A 43 4.32 -4.67 -16.71
C VAL A 43 5.06 -4.15 -15.49
N GLY A 44 4.43 -3.31 -14.66
CA GLY A 44 5.02 -2.90 -13.38
C GLY A 44 5.11 -4.10 -12.44
N ASP A 45 3.96 -4.41 -11.83
CA ASP A 45 3.67 -5.65 -11.13
C ASP A 45 2.54 -6.39 -11.86
N VAL A 46 2.38 -7.68 -11.56
CA VAL A 46 1.19 -8.45 -11.96
C VAL A 46 0.10 -8.19 -10.93
N ASP A 47 -1.01 -7.61 -11.37
CA ASP A 47 -2.14 -7.30 -10.50
C ASP A 47 -3.07 -8.51 -10.40
N VAL A 48 -3.29 -8.96 -9.16
CA VAL A 48 -4.02 -10.19 -8.84
C VAL A 48 -5.08 -9.92 -7.76
N VAL A 49 -6.29 -10.41 -7.99
CA VAL A 49 -7.34 -10.48 -6.96
C VAL A 49 -7.40 -11.89 -6.40
N VAL A 50 -7.45 -12.01 -5.08
CA VAL A 50 -7.52 -13.27 -4.37
C VAL A 50 -8.79 -13.30 -3.51
N GLU A 51 -9.68 -14.23 -3.84
CA GLU A 51 -10.84 -14.57 -3.02
C GLU A 51 -10.50 -15.81 -2.20
N HIS A 52 -10.83 -15.81 -0.91
CA HIS A 52 -10.47 -16.90 -0.02
C HIS A 52 -11.52 -17.14 1.06
N ALA A 53 -11.60 -18.38 1.55
CA ALA A 53 -12.33 -18.72 2.76
C ALA A 53 -11.55 -18.27 4.01
N THR A 54 -12.21 -18.26 5.15
CA THR A 54 -11.58 -17.99 6.45
C THR A 54 -11.78 -19.17 7.38
N ASP A 55 -10.72 -19.63 8.03
CA ASP A 55 -10.79 -20.56 9.15
C ASP A 55 -10.40 -19.87 10.48
N ALA A 56 -10.51 -20.59 11.59
CA ALA A 56 -10.18 -20.06 12.91
C ALA A 56 -8.70 -19.68 13.04
N ARG A 57 -7.80 -20.38 12.34
CA ARG A 57 -6.36 -20.12 12.37
C ARG A 57 -6.03 -18.82 11.61
N TRP A 58 -6.60 -18.66 10.42
CA TRP A 58 -6.50 -17.46 9.60
C TRP A 58 -7.01 -16.24 10.35
N THR A 59 -8.20 -16.36 10.96
CA THR A 59 -8.80 -15.26 11.74
C THR A 59 -7.85 -14.82 12.85
N ARG A 60 -7.24 -15.77 13.58
CA ARG A 60 -6.25 -15.47 14.61
C ARG A 60 -5.00 -14.81 14.05
N GLU A 61 -4.33 -15.42 13.07
CA GLU A 61 -3.07 -14.88 12.52
C GLU A 61 -3.27 -13.50 11.86
N SER A 62 -4.41 -13.28 11.20
CA SER A 62 -4.78 -12.00 10.59
C SER A 62 -5.03 -10.92 11.64
N LEU A 63 -5.73 -11.26 12.73
CA LEU A 63 -5.97 -10.34 13.85
C LEU A 63 -4.69 -10.05 14.63
N ASP A 64 -3.86 -11.05 14.91
CA ASP A 64 -2.57 -10.86 15.58
C ASP A 64 -1.67 -9.95 14.74
N ALA A 65 -1.59 -10.18 13.43
CA ALA A 65 -0.88 -9.28 12.52
C ALA A 65 -1.44 -7.86 12.55
N PHE A 66 -2.77 -7.71 12.52
CA PHE A 66 -3.42 -6.40 12.61
C PHE A 66 -3.12 -5.67 13.94
N CYS A 67 -3.22 -6.37 15.08
CA CYS A 67 -2.94 -5.82 16.40
C CYS A 67 -1.46 -5.42 16.55
N ASP A 68 -0.55 -6.19 15.96
CA ASP A 68 0.87 -5.84 15.85
C ASP A 68 1.14 -4.75 14.78
N GLY A 69 0.07 -4.31 14.09
CA GLY A 69 0.01 -3.46 12.89
C GLY A 69 0.92 -3.90 11.73
N ARG A 70 1.15 -5.20 11.62
CA ARG A 70 1.66 -5.83 10.40
C ARG A 70 0.51 -5.96 9.39
N ASP A 71 0.83 -6.11 8.11
CA ASP A 71 -0.17 -6.44 7.07
C ASP A 71 -0.94 -7.70 7.48
N SER A 72 -2.27 -7.59 7.67
CA SER A 72 -3.14 -8.70 8.05
C SER A 72 -3.09 -9.88 7.08
N TYR A 73 -2.71 -9.61 5.82
CA TYR A 73 -2.56 -10.62 4.78
C TYR A 73 -1.13 -11.11 4.60
N VAL A 74 -0.19 -10.73 5.46
CA VAL A 74 1.25 -11.02 5.28
C VAL A 74 1.52 -12.51 5.08
N THR A 75 0.86 -13.39 5.83
CA THR A 75 1.06 -14.84 5.73
C THR A 75 0.60 -15.39 4.38
N MET A 76 -0.60 -15.02 3.91
CA MET A 76 -1.12 -15.47 2.61
C MET A 76 -0.35 -14.85 1.45
N ARG A 77 -0.01 -13.56 1.54
CA ARG A 77 0.82 -12.86 0.55
C ARG A 77 2.18 -13.53 0.41
N GLN A 78 2.82 -13.90 1.52
CA GLN A 78 4.09 -14.63 1.49
C GLN A 78 3.95 -16.03 0.89
N ALA A 79 2.88 -16.75 1.21
CA ALA A 79 2.64 -18.08 0.67
C ALA A 79 2.39 -18.06 -0.85
N LEU A 80 1.60 -17.11 -1.36
CA LEU A 80 1.33 -16.96 -2.80
C LEU A 80 2.59 -16.53 -3.56
N ARG A 81 3.25 -15.49 -3.06
CA ARG A 81 4.40 -14.85 -3.72
C ARG A 81 5.68 -15.67 -3.61
N GLY A 82 5.83 -16.46 -2.54
CA GLY A 82 7.08 -17.11 -2.19
C GLY A 82 8.24 -16.11 -2.08
N ARG A 83 9.36 -16.44 -2.71
CA ARG A 83 10.57 -15.59 -2.74
C ARG A 83 10.57 -14.54 -3.86
N ARG A 84 9.54 -14.50 -4.70
CA ARG A 84 9.50 -13.60 -5.86
C ARG A 84 9.03 -12.20 -5.47
N ARG A 85 9.32 -11.23 -6.34
CA ARG A 85 8.72 -9.88 -6.33
C ARG A 85 8.06 -9.69 -7.69
N GLY A 86 7.19 -8.69 -7.83
CA GLY A 86 6.51 -8.44 -9.10
C GLY A 86 5.03 -8.82 -9.11
N VAL A 87 4.40 -9.01 -7.94
CA VAL A 87 2.95 -9.31 -7.82
C VAL A 87 2.34 -8.38 -6.80
N SER A 88 1.27 -7.71 -7.22
CA SER A 88 0.40 -6.88 -6.40
C SER A 88 -0.87 -7.68 -6.11
N PHE A 89 -1.25 -7.82 -4.84
CA PHE A 89 -2.43 -8.59 -4.43
C PHE A 89 -3.46 -7.67 -3.81
N GLN A 90 -4.70 -7.79 -4.28
CA GLN A 90 -5.93 -7.32 -3.66
C GLN A 90 -6.68 -8.53 -3.09
N PHE A 91 -7.07 -8.50 -1.82
CA PHE A 91 -7.73 -9.63 -1.15
C PHE A 91 -9.18 -9.28 -0.85
N GLN A 92 -10.13 -10.14 -1.23
CA GLN A 92 -11.58 -9.94 -1.04
C GLN A 92 -12.17 -8.70 -1.75
N GLU A 93 -11.52 -8.25 -2.83
CA GLU A 93 -11.88 -7.03 -3.56
C GLU A 93 -12.55 -7.31 -4.92
N ARG A 94 -12.88 -8.58 -5.25
CA ARG A 94 -13.43 -8.91 -6.58
C ARG A 94 -14.66 -8.06 -6.93
N LYS A 95 -15.63 -8.00 -6.02
CA LYS A 95 -16.88 -7.25 -6.24
C LYS A 95 -16.64 -5.74 -6.36
N ALA A 96 -15.73 -5.18 -5.57
CA ALA A 96 -15.41 -3.76 -5.61
C ALA A 96 -14.80 -3.39 -6.97
N LEU A 97 -13.82 -4.18 -7.42
CA LEU A 97 -13.15 -3.98 -8.71
C LEU A 97 -14.10 -4.19 -9.91
N GLU A 98 -15.00 -5.17 -9.84
CA GLU A 98 -16.07 -5.34 -10.85
C GLU A 98 -17.02 -4.14 -10.89
N SER A 99 -17.37 -3.57 -9.73
CA SER A 99 -18.23 -2.37 -9.66
C SER A 99 -17.55 -1.10 -10.19
N GLU A 100 -16.21 -1.06 -10.15
CA GLU A 100 -15.39 -0.03 -10.81
C GLU A 100 -15.26 -0.24 -12.33
N GLY A 101 -15.87 -1.28 -12.89
CA GLY A 101 -15.78 -1.59 -14.33
C GLY A 101 -14.45 -2.22 -14.74
N ILE A 102 -13.70 -2.82 -13.81
CA ILE A 102 -12.45 -3.50 -14.13
C ILE A 102 -12.73 -4.91 -14.61
N ASP A 103 -12.24 -5.23 -15.80
CA ASP A 103 -12.28 -6.58 -16.33
C ASP A 103 -11.34 -7.53 -15.57
N LEU A 104 -11.93 -8.50 -14.87
CA LEU A 104 -11.23 -9.54 -14.13
C LEU A 104 -11.23 -10.85 -14.92
N SER A 105 -10.04 -11.37 -15.22
CA SER A 105 -9.87 -12.67 -15.90
C SER A 105 -9.62 -13.77 -14.89
N LEU A 106 -10.51 -14.75 -14.79
CA LEU A 106 -10.30 -15.92 -13.93
C LEU A 106 -9.04 -16.69 -14.35
N LEU A 107 -8.09 -16.86 -13.44
CA LEU A 107 -6.90 -17.67 -13.64
C LEU A 107 -7.08 -19.06 -13.02
N TRP A 108 -7.40 -19.11 -11.73
CA TRP A 108 -7.46 -20.36 -10.97
C TRP A 108 -8.68 -20.37 -10.04
N ARG A 109 -9.31 -21.53 -9.88
CA ARG A 109 -10.40 -21.76 -8.94
C ARG A 109 -10.17 -23.08 -8.21
N ARG A 110 -10.49 -23.11 -6.91
CA ARG A 110 -10.36 -24.31 -6.08
C ARG A 110 -11.21 -25.45 -6.65
N GLY A 111 -10.63 -26.64 -6.65
CA GLY A 111 -11.27 -27.86 -7.16
C GLY A 111 -11.08 -28.05 -8.66
N GLU A 112 -10.57 -27.06 -9.39
CA GLU A 112 -10.17 -27.24 -10.79
C GLU A 112 -8.73 -27.79 -10.88
N PRO A 113 -8.44 -28.66 -11.86
CA PRO A 113 -7.07 -29.08 -12.15
C PRO A 113 -6.17 -27.88 -12.48
N VAL A 114 -4.95 -27.85 -11.95
CA VAL A 114 -4.00 -26.75 -12.21
C VAL A 114 -3.70 -26.58 -13.69
N VAL A 115 -3.78 -27.66 -14.47
CA VAL A 115 -3.57 -27.64 -15.93
C VAL A 115 -4.54 -26.70 -16.63
N THR A 116 -5.79 -26.60 -16.15
CA THR A 116 -6.79 -25.65 -16.65
C THR A 116 -6.34 -24.21 -16.41
N ALA A 117 -5.81 -23.91 -15.22
CA ALA A 117 -5.26 -22.59 -14.92
C ALA A 117 -4.04 -22.25 -15.79
N ARG A 118 -3.17 -23.23 -16.06
CA ARG A 118 -2.03 -23.05 -16.98
C ARG A 118 -2.48 -22.81 -18.42
N GLN A 119 -3.53 -23.48 -18.87
CA GLN A 119 -4.13 -23.23 -20.19
C GLN A 119 -4.71 -21.82 -20.29
N ARG A 120 -5.43 -21.36 -19.26
CA ARG A 120 -5.93 -19.97 -19.20
C ARG A 120 -4.78 -18.96 -19.23
N LEU A 121 -3.71 -19.22 -18.47
CA LEU A 121 -2.51 -18.37 -18.49
C LEU A 121 -1.86 -18.32 -19.88
N ALA A 122 -1.73 -19.47 -20.55
CA ALA A 122 -1.15 -19.55 -21.89
C ALA A 122 -2.02 -18.88 -22.97
N ALA A 123 -3.35 -18.83 -22.76
CA ALA A 123 -4.28 -18.16 -23.66
C ALA A 123 -4.19 -16.62 -23.61
N LEU A 124 -3.53 -16.04 -22.60
CA LEU A 124 -3.31 -14.59 -22.52
C LEU A 124 -2.23 -14.15 -23.53
N THR A 125 -2.68 -13.79 -24.73
CA THR A 125 -1.81 -13.35 -25.82
C THR A 125 -1.15 -12.01 -25.51
N PRO A 126 0.16 -11.86 -25.79
CA PRO A 126 0.79 -10.55 -25.77
C PRO A 126 0.14 -9.61 -26.80
N ASP A 127 -0.14 -8.38 -26.39
CA ASP A 127 -0.65 -7.32 -27.23
C ASP A 127 0.31 -6.11 -27.12
N PRO A 128 1.10 -5.82 -28.17
CA PRO A 128 1.98 -4.66 -28.20
C PRO A 128 1.25 -3.32 -28.06
N ALA A 129 -0.03 -3.24 -28.43
CA ALA A 129 -0.85 -2.04 -28.32
C ALA A 129 -1.43 -1.84 -26.91
N ALA A 130 -1.46 -2.88 -26.07
CA ALA A 130 -2.07 -2.84 -24.74
C ALA A 130 -1.40 -1.87 -23.76
N GLY A 131 -0.20 -1.37 -24.11
CA GLY A 131 0.54 -0.31 -23.41
C GLY A 131 0.64 -0.51 -21.90
N ARG A 132 1.10 0.52 -21.19
CA ARG A 132 0.78 0.60 -19.75
C ARG A 132 -0.66 1.08 -19.64
N ALA A 133 -1.42 0.55 -18.67
CA ALA A 133 -2.73 1.15 -18.35
C ALA A 133 -2.56 2.65 -18.14
N PRO A 134 -3.47 3.49 -18.67
CA PRO A 134 -3.64 4.83 -18.13
C PRO A 134 -3.69 4.70 -16.60
N ARG A 135 -2.91 5.52 -15.91
CA ARG A 135 -2.97 5.51 -14.46
C ARG A 135 -4.24 6.23 -14.07
N ASP A 136 -5.29 5.45 -13.79
CA ASP A 136 -6.52 6.01 -13.25
C ASP A 136 -6.20 6.74 -11.93
N HIS A 137 -6.88 7.85 -11.68
CA HIS A 137 -6.85 8.58 -10.41
C HIS A 137 -5.48 9.19 -10.03
N VAL A 138 -4.77 9.79 -11.00
CA VAL A 138 -3.54 10.55 -10.76
C VAL A 138 -3.76 12.03 -11.03
N LEU A 139 -3.43 12.86 -10.05
CA LEU A 139 -3.45 14.32 -10.19
C LEU A 139 -2.04 14.87 -10.39
N PRO A 140 -1.89 16.04 -11.04
CA PRO A 140 -0.60 16.69 -11.23
C PRO A 140 0.21 16.89 -9.94
N SER A 141 -0.48 17.08 -8.80
CA SER A 141 0.13 17.32 -7.49
C SER A 141 0.96 16.16 -6.95
N TYR A 142 0.74 14.93 -7.41
CA TYR A 142 1.48 13.74 -6.98
C TYR A 142 1.89 12.81 -8.11
N GLU A 143 1.79 13.24 -9.37
CA GLU A 143 2.11 12.43 -10.55
C GLU A 143 3.54 11.86 -10.51
N ALA A 144 4.51 12.68 -10.08
CA ALA A 144 5.92 12.30 -10.02
C ALA A 144 6.21 11.13 -9.08
N ILE A 145 5.35 10.89 -8.09
CA ILE A 145 5.48 9.82 -7.09
C ILE A 145 4.38 8.76 -7.23
N ALA A 146 3.53 8.82 -8.26
CA ALA A 146 2.34 7.96 -8.39
C ALA A 146 2.66 6.45 -8.38
N ASP A 147 3.86 6.04 -8.79
CA ASP A 147 4.33 4.65 -8.74
C ASP A 147 4.59 4.16 -7.30
N LEU A 148 4.77 5.07 -6.34
CA LEU A 148 4.96 4.76 -4.92
C LEU A 148 3.64 4.68 -4.15
N LEU A 149 2.54 5.13 -4.75
CA LEU A 149 1.23 5.14 -4.12
C LEU A 149 0.48 3.84 -4.42
N PRO A 150 -0.06 3.13 -3.39
CA PRO A 150 -1.01 2.06 -3.61
C PRO A 150 -2.24 2.55 -4.39
N ARG A 151 -2.83 1.69 -5.23
CA ARG A 151 -4.02 2.04 -6.03
C ARG A 151 -5.20 2.54 -5.16
N PRO A 152 -5.57 1.89 -4.03
CA PRO A 152 -6.66 2.38 -3.19
C PRO A 152 -6.43 3.82 -2.71
N VAL A 153 -5.20 4.12 -2.25
CA VAL A 153 -4.81 5.46 -1.82
C VAL A 153 -4.93 6.48 -2.95
N ARG A 154 -4.56 6.12 -4.19
CA ARG A 154 -4.73 7.03 -5.34
C ARG A 154 -6.19 7.35 -5.62
N ILE A 155 -7.07 6.36 -5.51
CA ILE A 155 -8.52 6.54 -5.69
C ILE A 155 -9.05 7.52 -4.64
N ASP A 156 -8.73 7.27 -3.37
CA ASP A 156 -9.17 8.12 -2.25
C ASP A 156 -8.64 9.55 -2.38
N LEU A 157 -7.33 9.72 -2.62
CA LEU A 157 -6.72 11.04 -2.79
C LEU A 157 -7.30 11.78 -3.99
N HIS A 158 -7.55 11.09 -5.10
CA HIS A 158 -8.18 11.70 -6.26
C HIS A 158 -9.58 12.19 -5.90
N ARG A 159 -10.41 11.33 -5.30
CA ARG A 159 -11.77 11.68 -4.84
C ARG A 159 -11.74 12.91 -3.94
N LEU A 160 -11.00 12.85 -2.83
CA LEU A 160 -10.91 13.93 -1.83
C LEU A 160 -10.43 15.25 -2.44
N CYS A 161 -9.45 15.22 -3.34
CA CYS A 161 -9.00 16.42 -4.04
C CYS A 161 -10.06 16.95 -5.01
N THR A 162 -10.73 16.08 -5.79
CA THR A 162 -11.75 16.51 -6.75
C THR A 162 -13.02 17.03 -6.10
N GLU A 163 -13.35 16.54 -4.92
CA GLU A 163 -14.44 17.04 -4.07
C GLU A 163 -14.06 18.34 -3.35
N GLY A 164 -12.79 18.76 -3.41
CA GLY A 164 -12.29 19.95 -2.73
C GLY A 164 -12.17 19.79 -1.22
N ALA A 165 -12.23 18.56 -0.69
CA ALA A 165 -12.10 18.28 0.73
C ALA A 165 -10.65 18.45 1.22
N VAL A 166 -9.67 18.15 0.36
CA VAL A 166 -8.25 18.24 0.70
C VAL A 166 -7.41 18.83 -0.42
N THR A 167 -6.23 19.32 -0.05
CA THR A 167 -5.12 19.59 -0.96
C THR A 167 -3.98 18.61 -0.70
N VAL A 168 -3.21 18.32 -1.74
CA VAL A 168 -2.08 17.38 -1.67
C VAL A 168 -0.82 18.03 -2.23
N ALA A 169 0.29 17.87 -1.50
CA ALA A 169 1.62 18.24 -1.96
C ALA A 169 2.58 17.06 -1.88
N ALA A 170 3.15 16.66 -3.03
CA ALA A 170 4.22 15.68 -3.11
C ALA A 170 5.59 16.37 -3.20
N PHE A 171 6.59 15.86 -2.48
CA PHE A 171 7.95 16.39 -2.53
C PHE A 171 9.01 15.36 -2.13
N SER A 172 10.25 15.61 -2.54
CA SER A 172 11.42 14.89 -2.01
C SER A 172 11.63 15.27 -0.55
N LEU A 173 11.86 14.28 0.31
CA LEU A 173 12.09 14.47 1.73
C LEU A 173 13.59 14.26 2.02
N PRO A 174 14.36 15.32 2.31
CA PRO A 174 15.78 15.19 2.63
C PRO A 174 15.98 14.42 3.93
N ASP A 175 17.09 13.67 4.01
CA ASP A 175 17.51 13.08 5.26
C ASP A 175 17.91 14.18 6.24
N ALA A 176 17.18 14.27 7.34
CA ALA A 176 17.39 15.27 8.37
C ALA A 176 17.01 14.71 9.73
N TRP A 177 17.51 15.36 10.78
CA TRP A 177 17.21 15.02 12.17
C TRP A 177 16.52 16.22 12.83
N PRO A 178 15.46 16.01 13.63
CA PRO A 178 14.79 17.11 14.31
C PRO A 178 15.73 17.74 15.34
N THR A 179 15.67 19.05 15.46
CA THR A 179 16.44 19.83 16.46
C THR A 179 15.83 19.73 17.85
N SER A 180 14.50 19.55 17.92
CA SER A 180 13.79 19.25 19.15
C SER A 180 14.32 17.98 19.81
N ALA A 181 14.90 18.15 21.01
CA ALA A 181 15.43 17.04 21.81
C ALA A 181 14.37 15.99 22.13
N ARG A 182 13.11 16.42 22.33
CA ARG A 182 11.98 15.51 22.59
C ARG A 182 11.66 14.66 21.36
N ALA A 183 11.53 15.29 20.19
CA ALA A 183 11.28 14.59 18.94
C ALA A 183 12.41 13.61 18.60
N ALA A 184 13.67 14.03 18.79
CA ALA A 184 14.84 13.17 18.63
C ALA A 184 14.80 11.97 19.58
N ALA A 185 14.50 12.19 20.87
CA ALA A 185 14.38 11.12 21.86
C ALA A 185 13.24 10.14 21.53
N HIS A 186 12.09 10.65 21.05
CA HIS A 186 10.96 9.82 20.61
C HIS A 186 11.36 8.84 19.51
N VAL A 187 12.03 9.34 18.47
CA VAL A 187 12.51 8.51 17.36
C VAL A 187 13.57 7.49 17.84
N GLN A 188 14.51 7.92 18.68
CA GLN A 188 15.57 7.06 19.20
C GLN A 188 15.04 5.94 20.11
N GLY A 189 14.02 6.22 20.91
CA GLY A 189 13.40 5.25 21.80
C GLY A 189 12.55 4.21 21.07
N ARG A 190 12.00 4.55 19.90
CA ARG A 190 11.09 3.66 19.16
C ARG A 190 11.77 2.72 18.18
N TRP A 191 12.89 3.12 17.59
CA TRP A 191 13.51 2.34 16.52
C TRP A 191 15.04 2.22 16.63
N ALA A 192 15.54 1.03 16.31
CA ALA A 192 16.96 0.73 16.22
C ALA A 192 17.68 1.62 15.19
N LEU A 193 18.99 1.81 15.36
CA LEU A 193 19.82 2.74 14.59
C LEU A 193 19.75 2.52 13.07
N ASN A 194 19.63 1.26 12.64
CA ASN A 194 19.57 0.87 11.23
C ASN A 194 18.14 0.73 10.67
N SER A 195 17.12 1.11 11.44
CA SER A 195 15.72 0.99 11.01
C SER A 195 15.38 2.02 9.92
N PRO A 196 14.80 1.61 8.77
CA PRO A 196 14.25 2.54 7.79
C PRO A 196 13.19 3.48 8.37
N LEU A 197 12.39 2.99 9.33
CA LEU A 197 11.36 3.78 10.01
C LEU A 197 11.98 4.89 10.88
N ARG A 198 13.14 4.62 11.50
CA ARG A 198 13.89 5.63 12.26
C ARG A 198 14.28 6.81 11.37
N ARG A 199 14.84 6.51 10.19
CA ARG A 199 15.25 7.51 9.20
C ARG A 199 14.05 8.30 8.68
N ALA A 200 12.99 7.60 8.30
CA ALA A 200 11.77 8.21 7.77
C ALA A 200 11.09 9.13 8.80
N ALA A 201 10.91 8.67 10.04
CA ALA A 201 10.31 9.46 11.11
C ALA A 201 11.15 10.69 11.46
N ALA A 202 12.48 10.56 11.53
CA ALA A 202 13.36 11.70 11.79
C ALA A 202 13.25 12.77 10.69
N ALA A 203 13.30 12.34 9.42
CA ALA A 203 13.19 13.25 8.29
C ALA A 203 11.83 13.97 8.26
N ALA A 204 10.73 13.26 8.55
CA ALA A 204 9.39 13.84 8.63
C ALA A 204 9.29 14.89 9.74
N LEU A 205 9.75 14.57 10.95
CA LEU A 205 9.72 15.51 12.08
C LEU A 205 10.61 16.72 11.85
N ALA A 206 11.81 16.55 11.29
CA ALA A 206 12.69 17.66 10.92
C ALA A 206 12.04 18.57 9.87
N ARG A 207 11.32 17.99 8.90
CA ARG A 207 10.58 18.75 7.89
C ARG A 207 9.46 19.56 8.52
N LEU A 208 8.61 18.93 9.32
CA LEU A 208 7.50 19.59 10.02
C LEU A 208 8.01 20.74 10.92
N GLU A 209 9.10 20.50 11.66
CA GLU A 209 9.76 21.54 12.47
C GLU A 209 10.26 22.71 11.60
N SER A 210 10.90 22.43 10.46
CA SER A 210 11.39 23.46 9.55
C SER A 210 10.29 24.31 8.92
N THR A 211 9.06 23.78 8.86
CA THR A 211 7.88 24.49 8.36
C THR A 211 7.09 25.18 9.49
N GLY A 212 7.59 25.15 10.72
CA GLY A 212 6.98 25.81 11.87
C GLY A 212 5.87 25.01 12.56
N GLN A 213 5.71 23.72 12.25
CA GLN A 213 4.73 22.86 12.91
C GLN A 213 5.10 22.67 14.39
N ALA A 214 4.14 22.86 15.28
CA ALA A 214 4.26 22.54 16.70
C ALA A 214 4.34 21.02 16.89
N LEU A 215 5.53 20.48 17.13
CA LEU A 215 5.78 19.04 17.18
C LEU A 215 5.05 18.34 18.35
N GLU A 216 4.70 19.06 19.41
CA GLU A 216 3.86 18.54 20.50
C GLU A 216 2.43 18.19 20.08
N ARG A 217 1.97 18.75 18.94
CA ARG A 217 0.68 18.47 18.31
C ARG A 217 0.83 17.49 17.13
N VAL A 218 1.95 16.76 17.06
CA VAL A 218 2.19 15.76 16.03
C VAL A 218 2.08 14.36 16.63
N GLU A 219 1.34 13.51 15.93
CA GLU A 219 1.35 12.07 16.18
C GLU A 219 2.23 11.41 15.13
N VAL A 220 3.10 10.48 15.54
CA VAL A 220 3.94 9.73 14.59
C VAL A 220 3.57 8.27 14.67
N HIS A 221 3.04 7.73 13.58
CA HIS A 221 2.86 6.31 13.36
C HIS A 221 2.19 5.60 14.56
N GLY A 222 1.05 6.13 15.00
CA GLY A 222 0.25 5.60 16.11
C GLY A 222 0.71 6.03 17.52
N GLN A 223 1.65 6.97 17.66
CA GLN A 223 2.11 7.43 18.97
C GLN A 223 2.37 8.94 19.00
N HIS A 224 1.74 9.60 19.98
CA HIS A 224 1.97 11.00 20.33
C HIS A 224 3.42 11.24 20.75
N LEU A 225 3.98 12.40 20.38
CA LEU A 225 5.29 12.85 20.89
C LEU A 225 5.24 13.21 22.38
N VAL A 226 4.08 13.64 22.87
CA VAL A 226 3.85 13.99 24.27
C VAL A 226 2.83 13.03 24.86
N TYR A 227 3.22 12.34 25.92
CA TYR A 227 2.35 11.42 26.64
C TYR A 227 1.14 12.15 27.24
N GLY A 228 -0.05 11.56 27.12
CA GLY A 228 -1.30 12.14 27.64
C GLY A 228 -1.95 13.18 26.73
N THR A 229 -1.44 13.38 25.52
CA THR A 229 -2.10 14.19 24.49
C THR A 229 -3.35 13.47 24.01
N ALA A 230 -4.48 14.17 23.91
CA ALA A 230 -5.71 13.67 23.32
C ALA A 230 -5.66 13.80 21.79
N ASP A 231 -6.32 12.88 21.07
CA ASP A 231 -6.37 12.87 19.60
C ASP A 231 -6.82 14.23 19.03
N GLU A 232 -7.77 14.91 19.66
CA GLU A 232 -8.29 16.23 19.24
C GLU A 232 -7.21 17.35 19.26
N ALA A 233 -6.12 17.16 20.00
CA ALA A 233 -5.02 18.12 20.07
C ALA A 233 -3.95 17.90 19.00
N VAL A 234 -4.10 16.86 18.17
CA VAL A 234 -3.20 16.56 17.05
C VAL A 234 -3.55 17.46 15.86
N ASP A 235 -2.55 18.11 15.29
CA ASP A 235 -2.69 18.89 14.05
C ASP A 235 -2.25 18.07 12.83
N CYS A 236 -1.33 17.14 13.02
CA CYS A 236 -0.74 16.38 11.93
C CYS A 236 -0.41 14.96 12.37
N PHE A 237 -0.92 13.98 11.64
CA PHE A 237 -0.54 12.58 11.76
C PHE A 237 0.57 12.26 10.75
N VAL A 238 1.70 11.74 11.21
CA VAL A 238 2.80 11.26 10.36
C VAL A 238 2.68 9.76 10.22
N ASP A 239 2.37 9.26 9.03
CA ASP A 239 2.40 7.84 8.71
C ASP A 239 3.62 7.44 7.87
N LEU A 240 4.01 6.18 8.01
CA LEU A 240 5.19 5.58 7.41
C LEU A 240 4.78 4.32 6.64
N GLY A 241 4.53 4.47 5.34
CA GLY A 241 4.17 3.39 4.43
C GLY A 241 2.67 3.03 4.39
N TRP A 242 1.78 4.01 4.55
CA TRP A 242 0.31 3.87 4.44
C TRP A 242 -0.33 2.87 5.42
N ARG A 243 0.30 2.65 6.58
CA ARG A 243 -0.14 1.65 7.56
C ARG A 243 -1.50 1.98 8.16
N TYR A 244 -1.78 3.27 8.37
CA TYR A 244 -2.96 3.76 9.06
C TYR A 244 -3.91 4.53 8.12
N TRP A 245 -3.72 4.45 6.80
CA TRP A 245 -4.50 5.22 5.83
C TRP A 245 -6.02 5.02 5.97
N ARG A 246 -6.48 3.84 6.41
CA ARG A 246 -7.90 3.59 6.70
C ARG A 246 -8.50 4.52 7.76
N SER A 247 -7.66 5.08 8.62
CA SER A 247 -8.07 6.07 9.62
C SER A 247 -7.96 7.50 9.11
N ALA A 248 -7.30 7.74 7.97
CA ALA A 248 -6.96 9.09 7.50
C ALA A 248 -8.21 9.96 7.28
N GLU A 249 -9.31 9.38 6.80
CA GLU A 249 -10.57 10.11 6.61
C GLU A 249 -11.05 10.76 7.91
N ARG A 250 -10.99 10.06 9.05
CA ARG A 250 -11.31 10.63 10.37
C ARG A 250 -10.44 11.83 10.71
N TYR A 251 -9.12 11.70 10.56
CA TYR A 251 -8.19 12.80 10.86
C TYR A 251 -8.46 14.02 9.96
N LEU A 252 -8.69 13.78 8.66
CA LEU A 252 -8.95 14.83 7.69
C LEU A 252 -10.28 15.55 7.94
N ASP A 253 -11.34 14.80 8.30
CA ASP A 253 -12.66 15.35 8.67
C ASP A 253 -12.58 16.21 9.94
N ASP A 254 -11.73 15.84 10.89
CA ASP A 254 -11.46 16.61 12.11
C ASP A 254 -10.55 17.83 11.86
N GLY A 255 -10.18 18.10 10.59
CA GLY A 255 -9.35 19.23 10.19
C GLY A 255 -7.85 19.02 10.41
N GLN A 256 -7.43 17.78 10.66
CA GLN A 256 -6.03 17.40 10.91
C GLN A 256 -5.34 17.01 9.60
N ALA A 257 -4.05 17.33 9.48
CA ALA A 257 -3.26 17.00 8.30
C ALA A 257 -2.71 15.57 8.35
N TRP A 258 -2.44 15.00 7.17
CA TRP A 258 -1.77 13.71 7.02
C TRP A 258 -0.44 13.88 6.31
N PHE A 259 0.65 13.44 6.95
CA PHE A 259 1.99 13.45 6.38
C PHE A 259 2.48 12.02 6.17
N GLU A 260 2.53 11.59 4.93
CA GLU A 260 2.97 10.24 4.56
C GLU A 260 4.43 10.24 4.09
N VAL A 261 5.25 9.32 4.62
CA VAL A 261 6.61 9.07 4.10
C VAL A 261 6.65 7.81 3.23
N LEU A 262 7.02 7.99 1.96
CA LEU A 262 6.94 7.01 0.91
C LEU A 262 8.28 6.40 0.53
N PRO A 263 8.24 5.08 0.29
CA PRO A 263 8.27 4.10 1.35
C PRO A 263 9.50 4.30 2.24
N ALA A 264 9.40 3.97 3.53
CA ALA A 264 10.54 4.03 4.44
C ALA A 264 11.66 3.08 3.96
N THR A 265 12.68 3.62 3.29
CA THR A 265 13.83 2.87 2.81
C THR A 265 15.07 3.18 3.63
N ALA A 266 16.01 2.24 3.71
CA ALA A 266 17.28 2.46 4.40
C ALA A 266 18.27 3.33 3.60
N ARG A 267 18.12 3.41 2.27
CA ARG A 267 19.17 3.92 1.37
C ARG A 267 18.67 4.72 0.17
N GLN A 268 17.41 4.58 -0.22
CA GLN A 268 16.88 5.32 -1.37
C GLN A 268 16.41 6.71 -0.91
N PRO A 269 16.33 7.69 -1.82
CA PRO A 269 15.69 8.96 -1.51
C PRO A 269 14.32 8.75 -0.88
N LEU A 270 14.01 9.52 0.16
CA LEU A 270 12.67 9.54 0.73
C LEU A 270 11.82 10.52 -0.09
N HIS A 271 10.56 10.16 -0.27
CA HIS A 271 9.53 11.06 -0.77
C HIS A 271 8.46 11.19 0.30
N ALA A 272 7.76 12.31 0.29
CA ALA A 272 6.64 12.52 1.17
C ALA A 272 5.44 13.08 0.43
N LEU A 273 4.28 12.84 1.01
CA LEU A 273 3.00 13.39 0.58
C LEU A 273 2.35 14.04 1.79
N HIS A 274 2.03 15.33 1.67
CA HIS A 274 1.32 16.08 2.71
C HIS A 274 -0.11 16.34 2.21
N VAL A 275 -1.09 15.75 2.88
CA VAL A 275 -2.52 15.97 2.67
C VAL A 275 -2.99 16.96 3.71
N THR A 276 -3.60 18.05 3.28
CA THR A 276 -4.11 19.10 4.17
C THR A 276 -5.59 19.30 3.88
N PRO A 277 -6.47 19.20 4.89
CA PRO A 277 -7.88 19.49 4.70
C PRO A 277 -8.10 20.94 4.31
N VAL A 278 -9.06 21.17 3.40
CA VAL A 278 -9.50 22.50 3.04
C VAL A 278 -10.46 22.96 4.13
N ALA A 279 -10.16 24.09 4.77
CA ALA A 279 -11.07 24.65 5.78
C ALA A 279 -12.47 24.84 5.17
N LEU A 280 -13.49 24.25 5.79
CA LEU A 280 -14.88 24.51 5.44
C LEU A 280 -15.15 26.00 5.74
N ALA A 281 -15.49 26.75 4.68
CA ALA A 281 -15.85 28.16 4.76
C ALA A 281 -17.22 28.37 5.42
#